data_AF-A0A8S9LAR5-F1
#
_entry.id   AF-A0A8S9LAR5-F1
#
_cell.length_a   1.000
_cell.length_b   1.000
_cell.length_c   1.000
_cell.angle_alpha   90.00
_cell.angle_beta   90.00
_cell.angle_gamma   90.00
#
_symmetry.space_group_name_H-M   'P 1'
#
loop_
_entity.id
_entity.type
_entity.pdbx_description
1 polymer ?
#
loop_
_entity_poly.entity_id
_entity_poly.type
_entity_poly.pdbx_seq_one_letter_code
_entity_poly.pdbx_strand_id
1 'polypeptide(L)'
;MADISFKSEHPLERRQIEASRIRDKYPDRVPVIVEKAERSDVPNIDKKKFLVPADLTVGQFVYVVRKRIKLSAEKAIFVFVKNTLPQTGN
;
A
#
# COMPACT_ATOMS: atom_id res chain seq x y z
N MET A 1 -1.23 16.24 12.10
CA MET A 1 -1.23 16.65 10.69
C MET A 1 -1.92 15.55 9.92
N ALA A 2 -3.04 15.84 9.25
CA ALA A 2 -3.70 14.85 8.40
C ALA A 2 -2.72 14.44 7.30
N ASP A 3 -2.49 13.13 7.16
CA ASP A 3 -1.61 12.62 6.12
C ASP A 3 -2.33 12.84 4.77
N ILE A 4 -1.82 13.77 3.96
CA ILE A 4 -2.47 14.15 2.69
C ILE A 4 -2.49 12.93 1.78
N SER A 5 -3.63 12.63 1.18
CA SER A 5 -3.74 11.49 0.26
C SER A 5 -2.89 11.73 -0.99
N PHE A 6 -2.19 10.69 -1.42
CA PHE A 6 -1.41 10.65 -2.65
C PHE A 6 -2.21 11.12 -3.89
N LYS A 7 -3.53 10.88 -3.91
CA LYS A 7 -4.39 11.33 -5.02
C LYS A 7 -4.61 12.84 -5.03
N SER A 8 -4.55 13.50 -3.88
CA SER A 8 -4.69 14.95 -3.76
C SER A 8 -3.39 15.67 -4.12
N GLU A 9 -2.24 15.08 -3.82
CA GLU A 9 -0.92 15.65 -4.16
C GLU A 9 -0.55 15.46 -5.64
N HIS A 10 -1.06 14.40 -6.28
CA HIS A 10 -0.69 14.04 -7.64
C HIS A 10 -1.92 13.96 -8.56
N PRO A 11 -1.98 14.80 -9.62
CA PRO A 11 -3.02 14.72 -10.64
C PRO A 11 -3.12 13.34 -11.28
N LEU A 12 -4.34 12.98 -11.74
CA LEU A 12 -4.62 11.66 -12.32
C LEU A 12 -3.67 11.29 -13.47
N GLU A 13 -3.46 12.22 -14.39
CA GLU A 13 -2.61 12.02 -15.56
C GLU A 13 -1.17 11.65 -15.17
N ARG A 14 -0.57 12.38 -14.22
CA ARG A 14 0.78 12.07 -13.73
C ARG A 14 0.86 10.69 -13.06
N ARG A 15 -0.17 10.32 -12.28
CA ARG A 15 -0.24 9.00 -11.65
C ARG A 15 -0.34 7.87 -12.68
N GLN A 16 -1.10 8.07 -13.75
CA GLN A 16 -1.25 7.10 -14.84
C GLN A 16 0.06 6.92 -15.61
N ILE A 17 0.72 8.03 -15.98
CA ILE A 17 2.01 8.00 -16.68
C ILE A 17 3.08 7.28 -15.83
N GLU A 18 3.21 7.62 -14.55
CA GLU A 18 4.19 7.00 -13.66
C GLU A 18 3.90 5.50 -13.47
N ALA A 19 2.63 5.13 -13.23
CA ALA A 19 2.23 3.74 -13.08
C ALA A 19 2.48 2.92 -14.35
N SER A 20 2.15 3.45 -15.54
CA SER A 20 2.41 2.76 -16.82
C SER A 20 3.90 2.52 -17.00
N ARG A 21 4.72 3.58 -16.88
CA ARG A 21 6.18 3.48 -17.02
C ARG A 21 6.81 2.46 -16.08
N ILE A 22 6.32 2.37 -14.84
CA ILE A 22 6.83 1.42 -13.85
C ILE A 22 6.41 -0.02 -14.19
N ARG A 23 5.19 -0.23 -14.68
CA ARG A 23 4.73 -1.54 -15.16
C ARG A 23 5.48 -2.00 -16.41
N ASP A 24 5.78 -1.10 -17.33
CA ASP A 24 6.58 -1.41 -18.52
C ASP A 24 8.02 -1.78 -18.14
N LYS A 25 8.59 -1.09 -17.14
CA LYS A 25 9.96 -1.35 -16.65
C LYS A 25 10.05 -2.64 -15.80
N TYR A 26 9.01 -2.98 -15.07
CA TYR A 26 8.96 -4.11 -14.16
C TYR A 26 7.64 -4.90 -14.36
N PRO A 27 7.53 -5.70 -15.43
CA PRO A 27 6.27 -6.35 -15.83
C PRO A 27 5.72 -7.31 -14.76
N ASP A 28 6.60 -7.97 -14.01
CA ASP A 28 6.21 -8.92 -12.95
C ASP A 28 5.92 -8.24 -11.60
N ARG A 29 5.78 -6.90 -11.59
CA ARG A 29 5.54 -6.13 -10.37
C ARG A 29 4.39 -5.16 -10.51
N VAL A 30 3.67 -5.00 -9.40
CA VAL A 30 2.50 -4.13 -9.27
C VAL A 30 2.85 -2.92 -8.41
N PRO A 31 2.72 -1.69 -8.92
CA PRO A 31 2.87 -0.49 -8.10
C PRO A 31 1.65 -0.33 -7.18
N VAL A 32 1.89 -0.25 -5.88
CA VAL A 32 0.85 -0.13 -4.84
C VAL A 32 1.12 1.11 -3.99
N ILE A 33 0.08 1.89 -3.74
CA ILE A 33 0.11 3.01 -2.79
C ILE A 33 -0.57 2.58 -1.49
N VAL A 34 0.12 2.73 -0.37
CA VAL A 34 -0.37 2.39 0.96
C VAL A 34 -0.40 3.66 1.80
N GLU A 35 -1.56 3.94 2.40
CA GLU A 35 -1.77 5.11 3.25
C GLU A 35 -2.37 4.66 4.58
N LYS A 36 -2.07 5.41 5.66
CA LYS A 36 -2.73 5.18 6.95
C LYS A 36 -4.14 5.75 6.91
N ALA A 37 -5.12 5.01 7.40
CA ALA A 37 -6.46 5.57 7.63
C ALA A 37 -6.41 6.66 8.71
N GLU A 38 -7.16 7.75 8.52
CA GLU A 38 -7.12 8.94 9.39
C GLU A 38 -7.41 8.62 10.87
N ARG A 39 -8.32 7.68 11.13
CA ARG A 39 -8.75 7.28 12.47
C ARG A 39 -8.05 6.03 13.02
N SER A 40 -6.88 5.69 12.48
CA SER A 40 -6.13 4.50 12.90
C SER A 40 -5.00 4.85 13.86
N ASP A 41 -4.83 4.04 14.91
CA ASP A 41 -3.74 4.16 15.89
C ASP A 41 -2.44 3.46 15.46
N VAL A 42 -2.38 2.92 14.24
CA VAL A 42 -1.14 2.33 13.73
C VAL A 42 -0.08 3.42 13.49
N PRO A 43 1.22 3.08 13.57
CA PRO A 43 2.28 4.01 13.23
C PRO A 43 2.18 4.51 11.78
N ASN A 44 2.67 5.72 11.53
CA ASN A 44 2.69 6.29 10.18
C ASN A 44 3.63 5.49 9.27
N ILE A 45 3.29 5.46 7.98
CA ILE A 45 4.09 4.80 6.96
C ILE A 45 5.04 5.80 6.31
N ASP A 46 6.33 5.52 6.35
CA ASP A 46 7.38 6.43 5.85
C ASP A 46 7.44 6.46 4.32
N LYS A 47 7.26 5.30 3.68
CA LYS A 47 7.20 5.15 2.21
C LYS A 47 5.85 4.58 1.82
N LYS A 48 5.02 5.43 1.20
CA LYS A 48 3.70 5.05 0.71
C LYS A 48 3.74 4.23 -0.60
N LYS A 49 4.80 4.36 -1.40
CA LYS A 49 4.93 3.71 -2.72
C LYS A 49 5.66 2.38 -2.61
N PHE A 50 4.99 1.30 -2.98
CA PHE A 50 5.51 -0.07 -3.01
C PHE A 50 5.52 -0.60 -4.44
N LEU A 51 6.51 -1.44 -4.74
CA LEU A 51 6.56 -2.20 -5.98
C LEU A 51 6.56 -3.68 -5.62
N VAL A 52 5.38 -4.28 -5.67
CA VAL A 52 5.09 -5.60 -5.10
C VAL A 52 5.19 -6.66 -6.20
N PRO A 53 5.89 -7.80 -5.98
CA PRO A 53 5.86 -8.92 -6.91
C PRO A 53 4.43 -9.42 -7.16
N ALA A 54 4.10 -9.80 -8.40
CA ALA A 54 2.74 -10.22 -8.77
C ALA A 54 2.31 -11.57 -8.15
N ASP A 55 3.28 -12.39 -7.74
CA ASP A 55 3.10 -13.68 -7.06
C ASP A 55 2.91 -13.53 -5.54
N LEU A 56 3.08 -12.33 -4.99
CA LEU A 56 3.02 -12.10 -3.55
C LEU A 56 1.56 -12.00 -3.08
N THR A 57 1.17 -12.88 -2.16
CA THR A 57 -0.18 -12.91 -1.60
C THR A 57 -0.48 -11.66 -0.75
N VAL A 58 -1.75 -11.34 -0.59
CA VAL A 58 -2.16 -10.21 0.25
C VAL A 58 -1.71 -10.39 1.70
N GLY A 59 -1.76 -11.60 2.26
CA GLY A 59 -1.26 -11.89 3.61
C GLY A 59 0.24 -11.62 3.76
N GLN A 60 1.05 -12.03 2.79
CA GLN A 60 2.48 -11.71 2.76
C GLN A 60 2.71 -10.19 2.65
N PHE A 61 1.90 -9.49 1.85
CA PHE A 61 2.03 -8.04 1.70
C PHE A 61 1.71 -7.31 3.01
N VAL A 62 0.64 -7.74 3.70
CA VAL A 62 0.27 -7.22 5.03
C VAL A 62 1.42 -7.42 6.03
N TYR A 63 2.10 -8.55 5.97
CA TYR A 63 3.27 -8.81 6.82
C TYR A 63 4.45 -7.86 6.50
N VAL A 64 4.71 -7.57 5.22
CA VAL A 64 5.71 -6.58 4.81
C VAL A 64 5.36 -5.18 5.35
N VAL A 65 4.10 -4.76 5.21
CA VAL A 65 3.62 -3.47 5.75
C VAL A 65 3.78 -3.43 7.27
N ARG A 66 3.38 -4.48 8.00
CA ARG A 66 3.55 -4.60 9.46
C ARG A 66 5.01 -4.39 9.88
N LYS A 67 5.95 -5.05 9.21
CA LYS A 67 7.39 -4.87 9.46
C LYS A 67 7.84 -3.43 9.20
N ARG A 68 7.33 -2.80 8.13
CA ARG A 68 7.69 -1.43 7.76
C ARG A 68 7.31 -0.42 8.83
N ILE A 69 6.10 -0.53 9.35
CA ILE A 69 5.57 0.36 10.40
C ILE A 69 6.00 -0.07 11.82
N LYS A 70 6.81 -1.14 11.94
CA LYS A 70 7.28 -1.72 13.20
C LYS A 70 6.14 -2.03 14.19
N LEU A 71 5.01 -2.52 13.67
CA LEU A 71 3.84 -2.84 14.50
C LEU A 71 4.03 -4.18 15.22
N SER A 72 3.92 -4.16 16.55
CA SER A 72 4.01 -5.35 17.42
C SER A 72 3.01 -6.43 17.00
N ALA A 73 3.41 -7.70 17.14
CA ALA A 73 2.60 -8.87 16.76
C ALA A 73 1.25 -8.94 17.50
N GLU A 74 1.19 -8.40 18.72
CA GLU A 74 -0.03 -8.34 19.54
C GLU A 74 -1.10 -7.37 19.01
N LYS A 75 -0.69 -6.41 18.17
CA LYS A 75 -1.62 -5.44 17.58
C LYS A 75 -2.14 -5.94 16.25
N ALA A 76 -3.46 -5.81 16.06
CA ALA A 76 -4.11 -6.12 14.80
C ALA A 76 -3.77 -5.09 13.71
N ILE A 77 -3.75 -5.55 12.46
CA ILE A 77 -3.63 -4.69 11.27
C ILE A 77 -4.64 -5.15 10.23
N PHE A 78 -5.34 -4.20 9.63
CA PHE A 78 -6.32 -4.44 8.59
C PHE A 78 -5.97 -3.58 7.38
N VAL A 79 -6.12 -4.14 6.18
CA VAL A 79 -5.92 -3.43 4.92
C VAL A 79 -7.22 -3.41 4.16
N PHE A 80 -7.49 -2.31 3.46
CA PHE A 80 -8.73 -2.12 2.71
C PHE A 80 -8.41 -1.77 1.27
N VAL A 81 -9.09 -2.43 0.33
CA VAL A 81 -9.08 -2.07 -1.08
C VAL A 81 -10.51 -1.74 -1.46
N LYS A 82 -10.77 -0.49 -1.87
CA LYS A 82 -12.14 0.01 -2.14
C LYS A 82 -13.11 -0.29 -0.97
N ASN A 83 -12.70 0.05 0.25
CA ASN A 83 -13.46 -0.18 1.49
C ASN A 83 -13.80 -1.65 1.80
N THR A 84 -13.18 -2.60 1.11
CA THR A 84 -13.40 -4.03 1.32
C THR A 84 -12.12 -4.67 1.88
N LEU A 85 -12.27 -5.58 2.83
CA LEU A 85 -11.18 -6.43 3.30
C LEU A 85 -10.84 -7.44 2.19
N PRO A 86 -9.66 -7.38 1.58
CA PRO A 86 -9.26 -8.36 0.59
C PRO A 86 -9.04 -9.73 1.24
N GLN A 87 -9.29 -10.80 0.49
CA GLN A 87 -8.94 -12.16 0.93
C GLN A 87 -7.43 -12.27 1.10
N THR A 88 -7.00 -12.76 2.27
CA THR A 88 -5.59 -12.77 2.68
C THR A 88 -4.81 -14.00 2.19
N GLY A 89 -5.50 -15.02 1.67
CA GLY A 89 -4.90 -16.18 1.01
C GLY A 89 -5.95 -17.08 0.35
N ASN A 90 -5.57 -17.66 -0.79
CA ASN A 90 -6.02 -18.96 -1.28
C ASN A 90 -4.78 -19.84 -1.40
#